data_AF-A0A915V2F9-F1
#
_entry.id   AF-A0A915V2F9-F1
#
_cell.length_a   1.000
_cell.length_b   1.000
_cell.length_c   1.000
_cell.angle_alpha   90.00
_cell.angle_beta   90.00
_cell.angle_gamma   90.00
#
_symmetry.space_group_name_H-M   'P 1'
#
loop_
_entity.id
_entity.type
_entity.pdbx_description
1 polymer ?
#
loop_
_entity_poly.entity_id
_entity_poly.type
_entity_poly.pdbx_seq_one_letter_code
_entity_poly.pdbx_strand_id
1 'polypeptide(L)'
;MATRGAADRTSIAVLALAEYQQAEPNEATAMLLTTLADGIAAFQLGGPGDYPFAMHPDTINAPGFWHAWGSHQSQALALAGRVMQRQDWIDSAAREARTFFAWQLAAGLIKEIGVMPIREGQIAYGVNTLVQAFINLYHATSDPAYARMGGLAASWFFGNNFAQTPMYDPQTGRGYDGIDAALRVNLNAGAESTIEALMALQAVTPIPEAARYLNYKATSHTTGWQIIEAESGQEIAGKPIYGRRGWTGEANLSNGRYYELRNGDAIEITFDAPADGEYWLYASHMRRAPLKPEMYIEATPAQGVIVDAQFGEPAWSSAPRVSANRPDQILCGVQFWRGPDKDSFDVRAMWDADKLYLAIEVRDSLPGLEGSVGPSGEDAVWIYLDGRGDGNRLSAKFTLGHTDKGAIAWDWRTGFWLPKAEVAWRSIEGGYAYEAAIPWASLGVREVKSGQRMGIEVGRGVGGNSFMDLSGRDPDSASNLVPLILADYPGQVKSPRAKPLPAATTPNAVAFSVVINNTSVFTVLQAVSPDRDYLWLDRVNSEPLKLKKGQNTLRVSYAGSDPDRAALVDAFLLSPVVVTREFMGPNNERLTLRYDMRAGDLAWDE
;
A
#
# COMPACT_ATOMS: atom_id res chain seq x y z
N MET A 1 15.78 9.00 12.13
CA MET A 1 14.52 8.25 12.05
C MET A 1 13.94 8.50 10.67
N ALA A 2 14.28 7.68 9.67
CA ALA A 2 13.52 7.67 8.43
C ALA A 2 12.16 7.04 8.78
N THR A 3 11.09 7.80 8.61
CA THR A 3 9.72 7.30 8.65
C THR A 3 9.65 6.08 7.73
N ARG A 4 9.19 4.93 8.23
CA ARG A 4 9.17 3.64 7.52
C ARG A 4 8.16 3.69 6.36
N GLY A 5 8.42 4.50 5.34
CA GLY A 5 7.52 4.74 4.23
C GLY A 5 6.12 5.21 4.66
N ALA A 6 6.06 6.06 5.69
CA ALA A 6 4.82 6.56 6.29
C ALA A 6 4.69 8.06 5.99
N ALA A 7 3.96 8.40 4.92
CA ALA A 7 3.80 9.76 4.41
C ALA A 7 2.95 10.62 5.36
N ASP A 8 1.96 10.02 6.01
CA ASP A 8 1.15 10.60 7.09
C ASP A 8 2.04 11.20 8.20
N ARG A 9 2.99 10.42 8.73
CA ARG A 9 3.93 10.87 9.78
C ARG A 9 4.96 11.85 9.25
N THR A 10 5.38 11.66 8.00
CA THR A 10 6.33 12.56 7.34
C THR A 10 5.72 13.95 7.16
N SER A 11 4.42 14.02 6.88
CA SER A 11 3.69 15.29 6.73
C SER A 11 3.70 16.13 8.01
N ILE A 12 3.64 15.50 9.20
CA ILE A 12 3.77 16.20 10.49
C ILE A 12 5.16 16.82 10.64
N ALA A 13 6.22 16.09 10.25
CA ALA A 13 7.58 16.63 10.26
C ALA A 13 7.72 17.81 9.29
N VAL A 14 7.14 17.72 8.09
CA VAL A 14 7.11 18.81 7.10
C VAL A 14 6.38 20.03 7.65
N LEU A 15 5.23 19.86 8.32
CA LEU A 15 4.52 20.97 8.97
C LEU A 15 5.41 21.67 10.01
N ALA A 16 6.03 20.90 10.92
CA ALA A 16 6.88 21.46 11.96
C ALA A 16 8.11 22.19 11.38
N LEU A 17 8.75 21.61 10.36
CA LEU A 17 9.88 22.20 9.66
C LEU A 17 9.48 23.47 8.89
N ALA A 18 8.29 23.50 8.28
CA ALA A 18 7.79 24.67 7.57
C ALA A 18 7.51 25.84 8.53
N GLU A 19 6.87 25.58 9.67
CA GLU A 19 6.66 26.59 10.72
C GLU A 19 8.00 27.11 11.28
N TYR A 20 8.94 26.21 11.57
CA TYR A 20 10.27 26.60 12.05
C TYR A 20 11.04 27.41 10.99
N GLN A 21 11.02 26.98 9.74
CA GLN A 21 11.67 27.68 8.64
C GLN A 21 11.07 29.08 8.40
N GLN A 22 9.76 29.25 8.62
CA GLN A 22 9.10 30.55 8.53
C GLN A 22 9.52 31.50 9.65
N ALA A 23 9.72 30.99 10.87
CA ALA A 23 10.12 31.78 12.03
C ALA A 23 11.64 32.07 12.08
N GLU A 24 12.47 31.06 11.78
CA GLU A 24 13.93 31.10 11.87
C GLU A 24 14.58 30.46 10.62
N PRO A 25 14.62 31.17 9.48
CA PRO A 25 15.13 30.62 8.22
C PRO A 25 16.59 30.15 8.31
N ASN A 26 16.86 28.88 7.97
CA ASN A 26 18.21 28.34 7.92
C ASN A 26 18.37 27.23 6.87
N GLU A 27 19.60 27.02 6.39
CA GLU A 27 19.90 26.10 5.29
C GLU A 27 19.63 24.63 5.64
N ALA A 28 19.94 24.22 6.88
CA ALA A 28 19.74 22.84 7.32
C ALA A 28 18.25 22.46 7.36
N THR A 29 17.40 23.34 7.89
CA THR A 29 15.94 23.15 7.92
C THR A 29 15.37 23.17 6.52
N ALA A 30 15.78 24.12 5.67
CA ALA A 30 15.36 24.17 4.27
C ALA A 30 15.70 22.89 3.49
N MET A 31 16.88 22.31 3.71
CA MET A 31 17.31 21.06 3.08
C MET A 31 16.46 19.87 3.53
N LEU A 32 16.22 19.73 4.84
CA LEU A 32 15.38 18.67 5.40
C LEU A 32 13.92 18.80 4.93
N LEU A 33 13.38 20.02 4.99
CA LEU A 33 12.03 20.33 4.52
C LEU A 33 11.86 19.96 3.05
N THR A 34 12.83 20.36 2.20
CA THR A 34 12.82 20.05 0.77
C THR A 34 12.83 18.54 0.52
N THR A 35 13.73 17.82 1.19
CA THR A 35 13.85 16.36 1.02
C THR A 35 12.55 15.63 1.37
N LEU A 36 11.93 15.99 2.49
CA LEU A 36 10.70 15.33 2.94
C LEU A 36 9.48 15.74 2.10
N ALA A 37 9.35 17.03 1.76
CA ALA A 37 8.24 17.52 0.94
C ALA A 37 8.31 17.00 -0.50
N ASP A 38 9.50 16.94 -1.13
CA ASP A 38 9.67 16.32 -2.44
C ASP A 38 9.30 14.84 -2.40
N GLY A 39 9.62 14.12 -1.31
CA GLY A 39 9.22 12.73 -1.12
C GLY A 39 7.70 12.53 -1.03
N ILE A 40 6.99 13.42 -0.33
CA ILE A 40 5.51 13.38 -0.27
C ILE A 40 4.91 13.72 -1.64
N ALA A 41 5.36 14.80 -2.28
CA ALA A 41 4.84 15.24 -3.58
C ALA A 41 5.08 14.22 -4.70
N ALA A 42 6.22 13.51 -4.65
CA ALA A 42 6.51 12.43 -5.59
C ALA A 42 5.61 11.19 -5.39
N PHE A 43 5.03 11.02 -4.20
CA PHE A 43 4.15 9.90 -3.87
C PHE A 43 2.67 10.31 -3.95
N GLN A 44 2.26 10.73 -5.15
CA GLN A 44 0.88 11.01 -5.51
C GLN A 44 0.47 10.13 -6.70
N LEU A 45 -0.65 9.42 -6.60
CA LEU A 45 -1.04 8.40 -7.56
C LEU A 45 -2.45 8.63 -8.12
N GLY A 46 -2.66 8.19 -9.36
CA GLY A 46 -3.97 8.27 -10.03
C GLY A 46 -4.32 9.68 -10.53
N GLY A 47 -5.61 9.88 -10.80
CA GLY A 47 -6.16 11.11 -11.37
C GLY A 47 -7.68 11.13 -11.27
N PRO A 48 -8.36 12.15 -11.82
CA PRO A 48 -9.81 12.19 -11.88
C PRO A 48 -10.42 10.90 -12.46
N GLY A 49 -11.20 10.18 -11.65
CA GLY A 49 -11.84 8.94 -12.06
C GLY A 49 -10.89 7.76 -12.29
N ASP A 50 -9.61 7.92 -11.98
CA ASP A 50 -8.58 6.88 -12.06
C ASP A 50 -7.99 6.68 -10.66
N TYR A 51 -8.36 5.56 -10.03
CA TYR A 51 -7.90 5.21 -8.69
C TYR A 51 -6.36 5.20 -8.59
N PRO A 52 -5.74 5.75 -7.53
CA PRO A 52 -6.34 6.24 -6.28
C PRO A 52 -6.75 7.73 -6.28
N PHE A 53 -7.26 8.27 -7.39
CA PHE A 53 -7.96 9.56 -7.43
C PHE A 53 -7.11 10.79 -7.10
N ALA A 54 -5.82 10.78 -7.49
CA ALA A 54 -4.82 11.83 -7.20
C ALA A 54 -4.48 12.00 -5.71
N MET A 55 -4.76 10.98 -4.91
CA MET A 55 -4.48 10.94 -3.49
C MET A 55 -2.98 10.80 -3.21
N HIS A 56 -2.53 11.34 -2.08
CA HIS A 56 -1.24 11.00 -1.48
C HIS A 56 -1.45 9.83 -0.52
N PRO A 57 -1.02 8.59 -0.86
CA PRO A 57 -1.23 7.46 0.02
C PRO A 57 -0.46 7.62 1.34
N ASP A 58 -0.98 7.07 2.42
CA ASP A 58 -0.37 7.22 3.75
C ASP A 58 0.88 6.37 3.91
N THR A 59 0.99 5.28 3.15
CA THR A 59 2.15 4.41 3.24
C THR A 59 2.56 3.77 1.91
N ILE A 60 3.87 3.61 1.71
CA ILE A 60 4.45 3.10 0.46
C ILE A 60 4.12 1.64 0.20
N ASN A 61 3.85 0.85 1.25
CA ASN A 61 3.55 -0.57 1.10
C ASN A 61 2.08 -0.82 0.73
N ALA A 62 1.23 0.20 0.82
CA ALA A 62 -0.18 0.16 0.44
C ALA A 62 -0.51 1.40 -0.41
N PRO A 63 -0.12 1.42 -1.70
CA PRO A 63 -0.26 2.59 -2.59
C PRO A 63 -1.71 3.05 -2.84
N GLY A 64 -2.67 2.25 -2.41
CA GLY A 64 -4.10 2.56 -2.45
C GLY A 64 -4.70 3.09 -1.15
N PHE A 65 -3.91 3.12 -0.08
CA PHE A 65 -4.40 3.34 1.28
C PHE A 65 -4.30 4.79 1.72
N TRP A 66 -5.41 5.33 2.19
CA TRP A 66 -5.54 6.61 2.86
C TRP A 66 -6.55 6.53 3.99
N HIS A 67 -6.32 7.28 5.04
CA HIS A 67 -7.24 7.44 6.14
C HIS A 67 -7.44 8.91 6.49
N ALA A 68 -8.57 9.24 7.11
CA ALA A 68 -8.83 10.61 7.53
C ALA A 68 -7.95 10.99 8.74
N TRP A 69 -7.62 10.05 9.64
CA TRP A 69 -6.98 10.32 10.93
C TRP A 69 -5.47 10.63 10.81
N GLY A 70 -5.15 11.86 10.43
CA GLY A 70 -3.76 12.36 10.45
C GLY A 70 -3.06 12.41 9.10
N SER A 71 -3.81 12.34 8.01
CA SER A 71 -3.26 12.44 6.65
C SER A 71 -3.08 13.90 6.20
N HIS A 72 -2.12 14.57 6.85
CA HIS A 72 -1.82 15.99 6.64
C HIS A 72 -0.92 16.27 5.42
N GLN A 73 -0.72 15.33 4.49
CA GLN A 73 0.15 15.47 3.31
C GLN A 73 -0.17 16.73 2.50
N SER A 74 -1.43 16.91 2.10
CA SER A 74 -1.86 18.11 1.35
C SER A 74 -1.75 19.40 2.16
N GLN A 75 -2.04 19.37 3.46
CA GLN A 75 -1.84 20.53 4.33
C GLN A 75 -0.35 20.91 4.41
N ALA A 76 0.51 19.92 4.61
CA ALA A 76 1.95 20.07 4.74
C ALA A 76 2.57 20.64 3.47
N LEU A 77 2.19 20.09 2.30
CA LEU A 77 2.64 20.57 1.01
C LEU A 77 2.16 22.00 0.69
N ALA A 78 0.90 22.34 1.03
CA ALA A 78 0.40 23.70 0.84
C ALA A 78 1.14 24.72 1.72
N LEU A 79 1.36 24.41 3.01
CA LEU A 79 2.10 25.27 3.92
C LEU A 79 3.57 25.39 3.52
N ALA A 80 4.26 24.27 3.33
CA ALA A 80 5.67 24.23 2.93
C ALA A 80 5.88 24.93 1.58
N GLY A 81 4.97 24.72 0.62
CA GLY A 81 5.02 25.35 -0.69
C GLY A 81 4.92 26.86 -0.60
N ARG A 82 4.04 27.38 0.26
CA ARG A 82 3.95 28.82 0.55
C ARG A 82 5.23 29.36 1.22
N VAL A 83 5.74 28.68 2.24
CA VAL A 83 6.94 29.11 3.00
C VAL A 83 8.20 29.11 2.13
N MET A 84 8.38 28.06 1.34
CA MET A 84 9.57 27.85 0.49
C MET A 84 9.41 28.39 -0.94
N GLN A 85 8.26 29.00 -1.25
CA GLN A 85 7.92 29.50 -2.60
C GLN A 85 8.01 28.41 -3.68
N ARG A 86 7.54 27.20 -3.36
CA ARG A 86 7.53 26.02 -4.23
C ARG A 86 6.12 25.77 -4.78
N GLN A 87 5.86 26.27 -5.99
CA GLN A 87 4.55 26.15 -6.64
C GLN A 87 4.19 24.69 -6.94
N ASP A 88 5.17 23.85 -7.25
CA ASP A 88 4.97 22.43 -7.52
C ASP A 88 4.42 21.67 -6.30
N TRP A 89 4.81 22.04 -5.08
CA TRP A 89 4.21 21.48 -3.86
C TRP A 89 2.77 21.96 -3.66
N ILE A 90 2.49 23.24 -3.94
CA ILE A 90 1.13 23.79 -3.89
C ILE A 90 0.23 23.08 -4.92
N ASP A 91 0.73 22.85 -6.13
CA ASP A 91 0.01 22.16 -7.20
C ASP A 91 -0.26 20.68 -6.86
N SER A 92 0.69 20.01 -6.20
CA SER A 92 0.51 18.64 -5.70
C SER A 92 -0.63 18.56 -4.67
N ALA A 93 -0.63 19.45 -3.67
CA ALA A 93 -1.71 19.57 -2.68
C ALA A 93 -3.05 19.93 -3.32
N ALA A 94 -3.06 20.90 -4.24
CA ALA A 94 -4.25 21.33 -4.97
C ALA A 94 -4.87 20.18 -5.77
N ARG A 95 -4.04 19.30 -6.36
CA ARG A 95 -4.51 18.17 -7.16
C ARG A 95 -5.29 17.16 -6.32
N GLU A 96 -4.82 16.79 -5.13
CA GLU A 96 -5.58 15.92 -4.23
C GLU A 96 -6.85 16.61 -3.73
N ALA A 97 -6.74 17.89 -3.33
CA ALA A 97 -7.87 18.64 -2.79
C ALA A 97 -9.02 18.81 -3.80
N ARG A 98 -8.71 19.15 -5.06
CA ARG A 98 -9.69 19.32 -6.14
C ARG A 98 -10.23 18.00 -6.67
N THR A 99 -9.50 16.90 -6.48
CA THR A 99 -9.93 15.59 -6.94
C THR A 99 -10.58 14.83 -5.79
N PHE A 100 -9.78 14.17 -4.97
CA PHE A 100 -10.24 13.26 -3.93
C PHE A 100 -11.03 13.94 -2.80
N PHE A 101 -10.60 15.09 -2.27
CA PHE A 101 -11.34 15.74 -1.18
C PHE A 101 -12.63 16.43 -1.66
N ALA A 102 -12.60 17.05 -2.83
CA ALA A 102 -13.81 17.62 -3.46
C ALA A 102 -14.86 16.54 -3.75
N TRP A 103 -14.43 15.36 -4.23
CA TRP A 103 -15.31 14.19 -4.34
C TRP A 103 -15.95 13.84 -3.00
N GLN A 104 -15.20 13.82 -1.89
CA GLN A 104 -15.77 13.53 -0.56
C GLN A 104 -16.83 14.57 -0.12
N LEU A 105 -16.71 15.84 -0.46
CA LEU A 105 -17.73 16.85 -0.16
C LEU A 105 -19.06 16.56 -0.89
N ALA A 106 -19.00 16.17 -2.16
CA ALA A 106 -20.18 15.82 -2.96
C ALA A 106 -20.71 14.40 -2.68
N ALA A 107 -19.82 13.43 -2.45
CA ALA A 107 -20.16 12.02 -2.37
C ALA A 107 -20.31 11.50 -0.93
N GLY A 108 -19.78 12.22 0.06
CA GLY A 108 -19.83 11.87 1.47
C GLY A 108 -18.43 11.65 2.02
N LEU A 109 -18.15 12.22 3.19
CA LEU A 109 -16.88 12.02 3.87
C LEU A 109 -16.70 10.53 4.19
N ILE A 110 -15.47 10.06 4.05
CA ILE A 110 -15.07 8.69 4.39
C ILE A 110 -14.06 8.71 5.53
N LYS A 111 -14.00 7.64 6.32
CA LYS A 111 -12.95 7.49 7.33
C LYS A 111 -11.64 7.00 6.73
N GLU A 112 -11.71 6.16 5.70
CA GLU A 112 -10.55 5.57 5.03
C GLU A 112 -10.96 5.00 3.66
N ILE A 113 -9.96 4.79 2.81
CA ILE A 113 -10.04 3.99 1.61
C ILE A 113 -8.76 3.17 1.50
N GLY A 114 -8.89 1.85 1.48
CA GLY A 114 -7.79 0.94 1.14
C GLY A 114 -7.86 0.53 -0.32
N VAL A 115 -9.03 0.08 -0.74
CA VAL A 115 -9.44 -0.17 -2.13
C VAL A 115 -10.91 0.22 -2.24
N MET A 116 -11.73 -0.32 -1.34
CA MET A 116 -13.10 0.14 -1.13
C MET A 116 -13.18 1.28 -0.10
N PRO A 117 -14.01 2.31 -0.33
CA PRO A 117 -14.21 3.41 0.61
C PRO A 117 -15.01 2.94 1.83
N ILE A 118 -14.63 3.39 3.02
CA ILE A 118 -15.35 3.10 4.26
C ILE A 118 -15.82 4.41 4.88
N ARG A 119 -17.14 4.55 5.04
CA ARG A 119 -17.76 5.78 5.54
C ARG A 119 -17.82 5.82 7.07
N GLU A 120 -18.09 4.67 7.68
CA GLU A 120 -18.42 4.49 9.09
C GLU A 120 -17.21 4.71 10.00
N GLY A 121 -17.37 5.42 11.11
CA GLY A 121 -16.25 5.70 12.03
C GLY A 121 -15.60 7.07 11.80
N GLN A 122 -16.39 8.09 11.43
CA GLN A 122 -15.88 9.45 11.24
C GLN A 122 -15.53 10.08 12.60
N ILE A 123 -14.37 10.71 12.71
CA ILE A 123 -13.88 11.33 13.94
C ILE A 123 -13.50 12.81 13.70
N ALA A 124 -13.53 13.61 14.77
CA ALA A 124 -13.17 15.03 14.70
C ALA A 124 -11.78 15.26 14.09
N TYR A 125 -10.80 14.45 14.49
CA TYR A 125 -9.44 14.48 13.97
C TYR A 125 -9.39 14.32 12.45
N GLY A 126 -10.16 13.36 11.91
CA GLY A 126 -10.16 13.09 10.48
C GLY A 126 -10.85 14.16 9.64
N VAL A 127 -11.85 14.83 10.20
CA VAL A 127 -12.52 15.95 9.53
C VAL A 127 -11.63 17.19 9.49
N ASN A 128 -10.91 17.47 10.58
CA ASN A 128 -10.01 18.62 10.63
C ASN A 128 -8.89 18.50 9.59
N THR A 129 -8.40 17.29 9.27
CA THR A 129 -7.42 17.07 8.18
C THR A 129 -7.86 17.70 6.86
N LEU A 130 -9.12 17.51 6.45
CA LEU A 130 -9.65 18.12 5.22
C LEU A 130 -9.78 19.65 5.36
N VAL A 131 -10.28 20.12 6.51
CA VAL A 131 -10.42 21.56 6.79
C VAL A 131 -9.07 22.26 6.69
N GLN A 132 -8.04 21.74 7.35
CA GLN A 132 -6.72 22.34 7.34
C GLN A 132 -6.07 22.31 5.95
N ALA A 133 -6.25 21.23 5.18
CA ALA A 133 -5.74 21.16 3.81
C ALA A 133 -6.35 22.25 2.93
N PHE A 134 -7.68 22.41 2.96
CA PHE A 134 -8.37 23.45 2.21
C PHE A 134 -7.97 24.86 2.66
N ILE A 135 -7.93 25.14 3.96
CA ILE A 135 -7.58 26.49 4.45
C ILE A 135 -6.10 26.84 4.18
N ASN A 136 -5.17 25.88 4.26
CA ASN A 136 -3.78 26.13 3.89
C ASN A 136 -3.62 26.36 2.37
N LEU A 137 -4.38 25.66 1.53
CA LEU A 137 -4.43 25.94 0.09
C LEU A 137 -5.00 27.33 -0.20
N TYR A 138 -6.04 27.75 0.52
CA TYR A 138 -6.54 29.12 0.43
C TYR A 138 -5.45 30.14 0.78
N HIS A 139 -4.70 29.94 1.86
CA HIS A 139 -3.60 30.84 2.24
C HIS A 139 -2.44 30.84 1.23
N ALA A 140 -2.17 29.70 0.58
CA ALA A 140 -1.10 29.58 -0.41
C ALA A 140 -1.48 30.19 -1.77
N THR A 141 -2.77 30.18 -2.14
CA THR A 141 -3.23 30.51 -3.50
C THR A 141 -4.13 31.74 -3.58
N SER A 142 -4.73 32.15 -2.47
CA SER A 142 -5.84 33.12 -2.40
C SER A 142 -7.08 32.75 -3.22
N ASP A 143 -7.22 31.48 -3.65
CA ASP A 143 -8.39 31.01 -4.40
C ASP A 143 -9.56 30.73 -3.45
N PRO A 144 -10.65 31.53 -3.51
CA PRO A 144 -11.76 31.41 -2.58
C PRO A 144 -12.47 30.06 -2.65
N ALA A 145 -12.34 29.28 -3.72
CA ALA A 145 -12.93 27.95 -3.81
C ALA A 145 -12.46 27.04 -2.66
N TYR A 146 -11.19 27.15 -2.26
CA TYR A 146 -10.66 26.39 -1.12
C TYR A 146 -11.26 26.85 0.21
N ALA A 147 -11.46 28.15 0.41
CA ALA A 147 -12.15 28.65 1.61
C ALA A 147 -13.57 28.09 1.72
N ARG A 148 -14.33 28.08 0.61
CA ARG A 148 -15.69 27.50 0.56
C ARG A 148 -15.69 26.01 0.92
N MET A 149 -14.77 25.24 0.32
CA MET A 149 -14.60 23.81 0.62
C MET A 149 -14.23 23.56 2.09
N GLY A 150 -13.32 24.35 2.66
CA GLY A 150 -12.95 24.27 4.08
C GLY A 150 -14.12 24.55 5.02
N GLY A 151 -14.91 25.59 4.72
CA GLY A 151 -16.12 25.93 5.47
C GLY A 151 -17.18 24.82 5.41
N LEU A 152 -17.42 24.26 4.23
CA LEU A 152 -18.37 23.17 4.06
C LEU A 152 -17.87 21.87 4.74
N ALA A 153 -16.57 21.55 4.69
CA ALA A 153 -16.01 20.44 5.44
C ALA A 153 -16.24 20.62 6.96
N ALA A 154 -15.97 21.82 7.48
CA ALA A 154 -16.16 22.14 8.91
C ALA A 154 -17.64 22.13 9.37
N SER A 155 -18.60 22.23 8.44
CA SER A 155 -20.03 22.08 8.77
C SER A 155 -20.39 20.71 9.38
N TRP A 156 -19.51 19.70 9.24
CA TRP A 156 -19.59 18.42 9.94
C TRP A 156 -19.71 18.60 11.46
N PHE A 157 -18.98 19.56 12.04
CA PHE A 157 -19.03 19.85 13.48
C PHE A 157 -20.40 20.36 13.93
N PHE A 158 -21.19 20.93 13.02
CA PHE A 158 -22.53 21.42 13.29
C PHE A 158 -23.63 20.43 12.91
N GLY A 159 -23.30 19.19 12.52
CA GLY A 159 -24.27 18.15 12.19
C GLY A 159 -24.41 17.83 10.71
N ASN A 160 -23.56 18.39 9.83
CA ASN A 160 -23.50 17.95 8.43
C ASN A 160 -22.66 16.66 8.31
N ASN A 161 -23.05 15.64 9.07
CA ASN A 161 -22.33 14.39 9.26
C ASN A 161 -23.25 13.19 9.17
N PHE A 162 -22.68 11.99 9.16
CA PHE A 162 -23.44 10.76 8.94
C PHE A 162 -24.53 10.50 9.99
N ALA A 163 -24.34 10.94 11.23
CA ALA A 163 -25.34 10.83 12.31
C ALA A 163 -26.25 12.07 12.44
N GLN A 164 -26.11 13.06 11.57
CA GLN A 164 -26.90 14.30 11.55
C GLN A 164 -26.92 15.04 12.90
N THR A 165 -25.84 14.91 13.68
CA THR A 165 -25.81 15.36 15.08
C THR A 165 -24.67 16.36 15.28
N PRO A 166 -24.87 17.50 15.96
CA PRO A 166 -23.77 18.42 16.28
C PRO A 166 -22.64 17.72 17.04
N MET A 167 -21.42 17.88 16.54
CA MET A 167 -20.19 17.32 17.13
C MET A 167 -19.36 18.37 17.88
N TYR A 168 -19.79 19.64 17.82
CA TYR A 168 -19.24 20.73 18.61
C TYR A 168 -20.38 21.41 19.40
N ASP A 169 -20.14 21.68 20.67
CA ASP A 169 -21.04 22.43 21.53
C ASP A 169 -20.52 23.87 21.71
N PRO A 170 -21.17 24.88 21.09
CA PRO A 170 -20.75 26.28 21.21
C PRO A 170 -20.88 26.86 22.62
N GLN A 171 -21.72 26.29 23.50
CA GLN A 171 -21.91 26.81 24.86
C GLN A 171 -20.74 26.42 25.76
N THR A 172 -20.15 25.26 25.54
CA THR A 172 -19.08 24.70 26.39
C THR A 172 -17.72 24.67 25.70
N GLY A 173 -17.67 24.82 24.38
CA GLY A 173 -16.46 24.67 23.57
C GLY A 173 -16.03 23.21 23.35
N ARG A 174 -16.84 22.23 23.76
CA ARG A 174 -16.50 20.80 23.65
C ARG A 174 -16.61 20.31 22.23
N GLY A 175 -15.60 19.57 21.77
CA GLY A 175 -15.66 18.75 20.56
C GLY A 175 -15.80 17.27 20.91
N TYR A 176 -16.80 16.59 20.35
CA TYR A 176 -17.05 15.17 20.55
C TYR A 176 -16.16 14.31 19.64
N ASP A 177 -15.76 13.15 20.15
CA ASP A 177 -14.77 12.23 19.56
C ASP A 177 -15.10 11.81 18.13
N GLY A 178 -16.30 11.25 17.93
CA GLY A 178 -16.69 10.77 16.61
C GLY A 178 -18.03 10.04 16.58
N ILE A 179 -18.29 9.41 15.45
CA ILE A 179 -19.52 8.69 15.12
C ILE A 179 -19.14 7.27 14.73
N ASP A 180 -19.65 6.28 15.47
CA ASP A 180 -19.37 4.87 15.18
C ASP A 180 -20.18 4.33 13.99
N ALA A 181 -19.93 3.07 13.62
CA ALA A 181 -20.62 2.40 12.51
C ALA A 181 -22.13 2.20 12.75
N ALA A 182 -22.59 2.26 14.00
CA ALA A 182 -24.00 2.17 14.37
C ALA A 182 -24.66 3.56 14.50
N LEU A 183 -24.03 4.61 13.95
CA LEU A 183 -24.47 6.01 14.04
C LEU A 183 -24.52 6.57 15.47
N ARG A 184 -23.86 5.92 16.42
CA ARG A 184 -23.81 6.42 17.80
C ARG A 184 -22.73 7.47 17.92
N VAL A 185 -23.13 8.63 18.45
CA VAL A 185 -22.20 9.69 18.80
C VAL A 185 -21.44 9.28 20.06
N ASN A 186 -20.12 9.26 19.96
CA ASN A 186 -19.24 9.15 21.11
C ASN A 186 -19.09 10.53 21.73
N LEU A 187 -19.78 10.75 22.86
CA LEU A 187 -19.82 12.02 23.58
C LEU A 187 -18.55 12.31 24.41
N ASN A 188 -17.52 11.45 24.33
CA ASN A 188 -16.23 11.77 24.92
C ASN A 188 -15.70 13.07 24.29
N ALA A 189 -15.29 14.00 25.16
CA ALA A 189 -14.73 15.29 24.77
C ALA A 189 -13.32 15.40 25.34
N GLY A 190 -12.43 14.51 24.86
CA GLY A 190 -11.03 14.50 25.24
C GLY A 190 -10.26 15.68 24.64
N ALA A 191 -8.97 15.78 24.99
CA ALA A 191 -8.09 16.82 24.46
C ALA A 191 -8.03 16.78 22.92
N GLU A 192 -7.84 15.59 22.33
CA GLU A 192 -7.77 15.39 20.89
C GLU A 192 -9.02 15.98 20.19
N SER A 193 -10.20 15.42 20.45
CA SER A 193 -11.43 15.83 19.76
C SER A 193 -11.81 17.30 19.97
N THR A 194 -11.53 17.85 21.15
CA THR A 194 -11.80 19.27 21.45
C THR A 194 -10.82 20.20 20.75
N ILE A 195 -9.52 19.87 20.76
CA ILE A 195 -8.49 20.65 20.05
C ILE A 195 -8.78 20.63 18.55
N GLU A 196 -9.10 19.46 17.97
CA GLU A 196 -9.39 19.32 16.55
C GLU A 196 -10.62 20.13 16.11
N ALA A 197 -11.70 20.11 16.90
CA ALA A 197 -12.87 20.95 16.65
C ALA A 197 -12.53 22.45 16.72
N LEU A 198 -11.80 22.88 17.76
CA LEU A 198 -11.43 24.28 17.91
C LEU A 198 -10.45 24.72 16.81
N MET A 199 -9.48 23.90 16.43
CA MET A 199 -8.54 24.17 15.34
C MET A 199 -9.26 24.35 14.01
N ALA A 200 -10.23 23.48 13.68
CA ALA A 200 -11.04 23.62 12.47
C ALA A 200 -11.83 24.95 12.46
N LEU A 201 -12.48 25.28 13.58
CA LEU A 201 -13.28 26.50 13.70
C LEU A 201 -12.42 27.76 13.72
N GLN A 202 -11.23 27.73 14.31
CA GLN A 202 -10.28 28.84 14.30
C GLN A 202 -9.72 29.09 12.89
N ALA A 203 -9.55 28.04 12.08
CA ALA A 203 -9.12 28.17 10.69
C ALA A 203 -10.22 28.79 9.80
N VAL A 204 -11.49 28.42 10.02
CA VAL A 204 -12.62 28.81 9.16
C VAL A 204 -13.25 30.13 9.55
N THR A 205 -13.51 30.36 10.85
CA THR A 205 -14.33 31.48 11.34
C THR A 205 -13.80 32.87 10.93
N PRO A 206 -12.47 33.14 10.89
CA PRO A 206 -11.95 34.44 10.48
C PRO A 206 -12.10 34.75 8.98
N ILE A 207 -12.44 33.76 8.14
CA ILE A 207 -12.55 33.90 6.68
C ILE A 207 -14.05 33.92 6.30
N PRO A 208 -14.63 35.08 5.94
CA PRO A 208 -16.06 35.19 5.64
C PRO A 208 -16.56 34.21 4.57
N GLU A 209 -15.75 33.98 3.53
CA GLU A 209 -16.01 33.04 2.44
C GLU A 209 -16.08 31.59 2.93
N ALA A 210 -15.40 31.24 4.02
CA ALA A 210 -15.47 29.91 4.62
C ALA A 210 -16.60 29.83 5.65
N ALA A 211 -16.66 30.80 6.56
CA ALA A 211 -17.62 30.85 7.67
C ALA A 211 -19.09 30.76 7.22
N ARG A 212 -19.42 31.30 6.04
CA ARG A 212 -20.76 31.20 5.42
C ARG A 212 -21.26 29.76 5.32
N TYR A 213 -20.39 28.79 5.02
CA TYR A 213 -20.78 27.41 4.75
C TYR A 213 -20.92 26.53 6.00
N LEU A 214 -20.51 26.99 7.18
CA LEU A 214 -20.61 26.23 8.44
C LEU A 214 -22.05 25.79 8.77
N ASN A 215 -23.02 26.61 8.37
CA ASN A 215 -24.44 26.41 8.67
C ASN A 215 -25.24 25.75 7.54
N TYR A 216 -24.58 25.39 6.44
CA TYR A 216 -25.23 24.63 5.37
C TYR A 216 -25.47 23.18 5.81
N LYS A 217 -26.63 22.63 5.45
CA LYS A 217 -27.05 21.26 5.78
C LYS A 217 -27.38 20.49 4.53
N ALA A 218 -26.81 19.30 4.36
CA ALA A 218 -27.16 18.43 3.24
C ALA A 218 -28.65 18.08 3.29
N THR A 219 -29.32 18.15 2.15
CA THR A 219 -30.75 17.78 2.03
C THR A 219 -30.93 16.25 2.00
N SER A 220 -29.88 15.51 1.66
CA SER A 220 -29.80 14.05 1.73
C SER A 220 -28.46 13.61 2.31
N HIS A 221 -28.47 12.46 2.99
CA HIS A 221 -27.29 11.90 3.66
C HIS A 221 -26.86 10.55 3.07
N THR A 222 -27.36 10.21 1.88
CA THR A 222 -26.90 9.06 1.11
C THR A 222 -25.50 9.31 0.55
N THR A 223 -24.74 8.23 0.39
CA THR A 223 -23.48 8.28 -0.35
C THR A 223 -23.75 8.54 -1.82
N GLY A 224 -22.82 9.23 -2.48
CA GLY A 224 -22.83 9.40 -3.93
C GLY A 224 -22.34 8.16 -4.69
N TRP A 225 -22.20 7.02 -4.02
CA TRP A 225 -21.66 5.77 -4.54
C TRP A 225 -22.29 4.58 -3.81
N GLN A 226 -22.18 3.39 -4.41
CA GLN A 226 -22.63 2.13 -3.83
C GLN A 226 -21.58 1.03 -4.02
N ILE A 227 -21.46 0.16 -3.02
CA ILE A 227 -20.65 -1.05 -3.11
C ILE A 227 -21.58 -2.21 -3.48
N ILE A 228 -21.19 -2.96 -4.52
CA ILE A 228 -21.86 -4.16 -4.99
C ILE A 228 -20.95 -5.32 -4.62
N GLU A 229 -21.30 -6.01 -3.54
CA GLU A 229 -20.48 -7.07 -2.95
C GLU A 229 -20.49 -8.33 -3.82
N ALA A 230 -19.31 -8.91 -4.11
CA ALA A 230 -19.28 -10.12 -4.93
C ALA A 230 -19.99 -11.30 -4.24
N GLU A 231 -19.93 -11.38 -2.91
CA GLU A 231 -20.60 -12.44 -2.13
C GLU A 231 -22.13 -12.41 -2.19
N SER A 232 -22.73 -11.32 -2.69
CA SER A 232 -24.17 -11.26 -2.92
C SER A 232 -24.60 -12.00 -4.19
N GLY A 233 -23.64 -12.42 -5.01
CA GLY A 233 -23.88 -13.11 -6.27
C GLY A 233 -24.29 -14.56 -6.13
N GLN A 234 -25.09 -15.02 -7.10
CA GLN A 234 -25.45 -16.42 -7.29
C GLN A 234 -24.46 -17.09 -8.23
N GLU A 235 -24.00 -18.29 -7.89
CA GLU A 235 -23.20 -19.13 -8.79
C GLU A 235 -24.09 -19.67 -9.91
N ILE A 236 -23.80 -19.28 -11.16
CA ILE A 236 -24.64 -19.62 -12.32
C ILE A 236 -23.93 -20.54 -13.33
N ALA A 237 -22.62 -20.71 -13.22
CA ALA A 237 -21.85 -21.69 -14.00
C ALA A 237 -20.58 -22.13 -13.27
N GLY A 238 -20.13 -23.35 -13.57
CA GLY A 238 -18.91 -23.92 -13.02
C GLY A 238 -19.02 -24.24 -11.52
N LYS A 239 -17.92 -24.09 -10.80
CA LYS A 239 -17.82 -24.22 -9.34
C LYS A 239 -16.87 -23.13 -8.78
N PRO A 240 -17.30 -21.84 -8.81
CA PRO A 240 -16.58 -20.77 -8.17
C PRO A 240 -16.16 -21.13 -6.74
N ILE A 241 -15.00 -20.68 -6.29
CA ILE A 241 -14.60 -20.83 -4.89
C ILE A 241 -14.98 -19.57 -4.13
N TYR A 242 -15.89 -19.72 -3.17
CA TYR A 242 -16.16 -18.69 -2.17
C TYR A 242 -15.09 -18.69 -1.08
N GLY A 243 -14.43 -17.54 -0.88
CA GLY A 243 -13.34 -17.37 0.06
C GLY A 243 -13.61 -16.36 1.16
N ARG A 244 -12.83 -16.45 2.24
CA ARG A 244 -12.77 -15.44 3.29
C ARG A 244 -11.33 -15.08 3.59
N ARG A 245 -11.02 -13.79 3.65
CA ARG A 245 -9.71 -13.25 4.01
C ARG A 245 -9.91 -11.79 4.45
N GLY A 246 -9.34 -11.42 5.59
CA GLY A 246 -9.35 -10.03 6.06
C GLY A 246 -8.27 -9.21 5.38
N TRP A 247 -7.28 -8.77 6.16
CA TRP A 247 -6.14 -8.00 5.69
C TRP A 247 -5.26 -8.81 4.72
N THR A 248 -4.90 -8.22 3.58
CA THR A 248 -4.01 -8.83 2.57
C THR A 248 -2.53 -8.60 2.85
N GLY A 249 -2.19 -7.64 3.72
CA GLY A 249 -0.87 -7.04 3.82
C GLY A 249 -0.91 -5.52 3.55
N GLU A 250 -1.88 -5.10 2.72
CA GLU A 250 -1.95 -3.74 2.16
C GLU A 250 -3.37 -3.14 2.16
N ALA A 251 -4.39 -3.99 2.03
CA ALA A 251 -5.79 -3.58 2.06
C ALA A 251 -6.67 -4.69 2.66
N ASN A 252 -7.88 -4.33 3.08
CA ASN A 252 -8.89 -5.32 3.41
C ASN A 252 -9.74 -5.62 2.17
N LEU A 253 -10.07 -6.90 1.99
CA LEU A 253 -11.17 -7.28 1.11
C LEU A 253 -12.49 -6.77 1.70
N SER A 254 -13.41 -6.35 0.83
CA SER A 254 -14.74 -5.91 1.23
C SER A 254 -15.45 -7.01 2.01
N ASN A 255 -15.93 -6.68 3.22
CA ASN A 255 -16.49 -7.64 4.19
C ASN A 255 -15.63 -8.90 4.48
N GLY A 256 -14.36 -8.88 4.10
CA GLY A 256 -13.44 -10.02 4.19
C GLY A 256 -13.84 -11.23 3.34
N ARG A 257 -14.54 -11.04 2.22
CA ARG A 257 -15.10 -12.11 1.37
C ARG A 257 -14.70 -11.88 -0.09
N TYR A 258 -14.70 -12.96 -0.88
CA TYR A 258 -14.39 -12.88 -2.31
C TYR A 258 -14.85 -14.14 -3.04
N TYR A 259 -14.89 -14.07 -4.37
CA TYR A 259 -14.97 -15.24 -5.25
C TYR A 259 -13.67 -15.42 -6.04
N GLU A 260 -13.18 -16.65 -6.11
CA GLU A 260 -12.16 -17.08 -7.05
C GLU A 260 -12.84 -17.83 -8.22
N LEU A 261 -12.63 -17.33 -9.44
CA LEU A 261 -13.22 -17.83 -10.67
C LEU A 261 -12.14 -18.51 -11.52
N ARG A 262 -12.41 -19.73 -12.00
CA ARG A 262 -11.60 -20.48 -12.96
C ARG A 262 -12.34 -20.67 -14.27
N ASN A 263 -11.68 -21.28 -15.25
CA ASN A 263 -12.26 -21.54 -16.56
C ASN A 263 -13.62 -22.26 -16.45
N GLY A 264 -14.67 -21.62 -16.99
CA GLY A 264 -16.06 -22.09 -16.92
C GLY A 264 -16.89 -21.57 -15.74
N ASP A 265 -16.27 -20.89 -14.78
CA ASP A 265 -16.95 -20.34 -13.61
C ASP A 265 -17.62 -18.99 -13.92
N ALA A 266 -18.81 -18.79 -13.37
CA ALA A 266 -19.53 -17.53 -13.43
C ALA A 266 -20.43 -17.30 -12.20
N ILE A 267 -20.52 -16.05 -11.78
CA ILE A 267 -21.48 -15.56 -10.80
C ILE A 267 -22.34 -14.45 -11.41
N GLU A 268 -23.55 -14.27 -10.90
CA GLU A 268 -24.44 -13.17 -11.26
C GLU A 268 -24.91 -12.42 -10.02
N ILE A 269 -24.73 -11.10 -10.04
CA ILE A 269 -25.06 -10.20 -8.94
C ILE A 269 -26.18 -9.28 -9.41
N THR A 270 -27.18 -9.05 -8.55
CA THR A 270 -28.24 -8.07 -8.78
C THR A 270 -27.95 -6.82 -7.97
N PHE A 271 -28.12 -5.63 -8.56
CA PHE A 271 -27.90 -4.35 -7.89
C PHE A 271 -28.90 -3.29 -8.37
N ASP A 272 -29.09 -2.23 -7.58
CA ASP A 272 -30.04 -1.16 -7.91
C ASP A 272 -29.32 0.15 -8.29
N ALA A 273 -29.58 0.67 -9.49
CA ALA A 273 -29.15 2.02 -9.84
C ALA A 273 -30.13 3.04 -9.20
N PRO A 274 -29.63 4.04 -8.44
CA PRO A 274 -30.51 4.95 -7.68
C PRO A 274 -31.29 5.91 -8.59
N ALA A 275 -30.75 6.24 -9.76
CA ALA A 275 -31.34 7.15 -10.72
C ALA A 275 -30.96 6.78 -12.16
N ASP A 276 -31.72 7.28 -13.13
CA ASP A 276 -31.31 7.27 -14.53
C ASP A 276 -30.04 8.13 -14.68
N GLY A 277 -29.01 7.63 -15.34
CA GLY A 277 -27.79 8.41 -15.51
C GLY A 277 -26.61 7.66 -16.09
N GLU A 278 -25.48 8.35 -16.10
CA GLU A 278 -24.17 7.84 -16.50
C GLU A 278 -23.36 7.46 -15.26
N TYR A 279 -22.74 6.28 -15.30
CA TYR A 279 -22.02 5.71 -14.16
C TYR A 279 -20.63 5.18 -14.56
N TRP A 280 -19.70 5.29 -13.61
CA TRP A 280 -18.46 4.53 -13.58
C TRP A 280 -18.64 3.30 -12.69
N LEU A 281 -18.23 2.15 -13.21
CA LEU A 281 -18.10 0.92 -12.46
C LEU A 281 -16.61 0.62 -12.28
N TYR A 282 -16.20 0.39 -11.03
CA TYR A 282 -14.87 -0.07 -10.68
C TYR A 282 -14.96 -1.46 -10.07
N ALA A 283 -13.95 -2.29 -10.26
CA ALA A 283 -13.83 -3.60 -9.65
C ALA A 283 -12.68 -3.61 -8.63
N SER A 284 -12.97 -3.95 -7.38
CA SER A 284 -11.97 -4.41 -6.42
C SER A 284 -11.62 -5.85 -6.77
N HIS A 285 -10.37 -6.10 -7.09
CA HIS A 285 -9.90 -7.43 -7.44
C HIS A 285 -8.41 -7.57 -7.17
N MET A 286 -7.93 -8.81 -7.13
CA MET A 286 -6.49 -9.06 -7.04
C MET A 286 -5.84 -8.77 -8.39
N ARG A 287 -4.82 -7.91 -8.43
CA ARG A 287 -3.83 -7.90 -9.51
C ARG A 287 -2.82 -8.99 -9.20
N ARG A 288 -2.65 -9.90 -10.15
CA ARG A 288 -1.83 -11.10 -10.06
C ARG A 288 -0.43 -10.86 -10.61
N ALA A 289 0.57 -11.31 -9.88
CA ALA A 289 1.95 -11.36 -10.34
C ALA A 289 2.17 -12.45 -11.39
N PRO A 290 3.28 -12.40 -12.13
CA PRO A 290 3.71 -13.49 -12.98
C PRO A 290 3.94 -14.73 -12.13
N LEU A 291 3.64 -15.88 -12.71
CA LEU A 291 4.14 -17.14 -12.17
C LEU A 291 5.67 -17.09 -12.28
N LYS A 292 6.36 -17.31 -11.16
CA LYS A 292 7.82 -17.39 -11.14
C LYS A 292 8.26 -18.85 -11.01
N PRO A 293 9.48 -19.20 -11.48
CA PRO A 293 9.96 -20.58 -11.40
C PRO A 293 9.87 -21.05 -9.96
N GLU A 294 9.44 -22.30 -9.73
CA GLU A 294 9.55 -22.87 -8.41
C GLU A 294 11.03 -22.89 -8.02
N MET A 295 11.39 -22.00 -7.10
CA MET A 295 12.69 -21.93 -6.46
C MET A 295 12.49 -22.26 -4.99
N TYR A 296 13.42 -23.01 -4.41
CA TYR A 296 13.44 -23.32 -3.00
C TYR A 296 14.88 -23.45 -2.54
N ILE A 297 15.11 -23.22 -1.26
CA ILE A 297 16.35 -23.58 -0.58
C ILE A 297 16.07 -24.86 0.20
N GLU A 298 16.80 -25.93 -0.13
CA GLU A 298 16.87 -27.11 0.72
C GLU A 298 18.01 -26.90 1.73
N ALA A 299 17.66 -26.80 3.01
CA ALA A 299 18.65 -26.81 4.08
C ALA A 299 18.93 -28.27 4.47
N THR A 300 20.17 -28.73 4.25
CA THR A 300 20.58 -30.09 4.61
C THR A 300 21.06 -30.16 6.07
N PRO A 301 21.17 -31.35 6.69
CA PRO A 301 21.67 -31.43 8.07
C PRO A 301 23.11 -30.91 8.17
N ALA A 302 23.36 -30.05 9.16
CA ALA A 302 24.69 -29.53 9.44
C ALA A 302 25.58 -30.61 10.08
N GLN A 303 26.82 -30.75 9.60
CA GLN A 303 27.81 -31.66 10.18
C GLN A 303 29.21 -31.05 10.16
N GLY A 304 29.77 -30.80 11.35
CA GLY A 304 31.16 -30.35 11.50
C GLY A 304 31.46 -28.99 10.88
N VAL A 305 30.48 -28.09 10.85
CA VAL A 305 30.58 -26.76 10.22
C VAL A 305 31.48 -25.85 11.04
N ILE A 306 32.49 -25.25 10.41
CA ILE A 306 33.33 -24.21 10.99
C ILE A 306 33.03 -22.91 10.24
N VAL A 307 32.56 -21.88 10.96
CA VAL A 307 32.20 -20.60 10.33
C VAL A 307 33.47 -19.81 10.01
N ASP A 308 33.96 -19.95 8.78
CA ASP A 308 35.22 -19.32 8.32
C ASP A 308 35.18 -18.75 6.89
N ALA A 309 34.04 -18.88 6.20
CA ALA A 309 33.79 -18.44 4.84
C ALA A 309 34.70 -19.11 3.78
N GLN A 310 35.20 -20.31 4.07
CA GLN A 310 35.96 -21.13 3.12
C GLN A 310 35.10 -22.17 2.41
N PHE A 311 34.03 -22.64 3.04
CA PHE A 311 33.15 -23.71 2.54
C PHE A 311 33.89 -25.02 2.23
N GLY A 312 35.00 -25.28 2.95
CA GLY A 312 35.87 -26.45 2.72
C GLY A 312 35.30 -27.77 3.25
N GLU A 313 34.24 -27.70 4.05
CA GLU A 313 33.59 -28.84 4.67
C GLU A 313 32.84 -29.69 3.62
N PRO A 314 32.94 -31.04 3.70
CA PRO A 314 32.17 -31.92 2.84
C PRO A 314 30.65 -31.67 2.89
N ALA A 315 30.14 -31.20 4.04
CA ALA A 315 28.72 -30.89 4.23
C ALA A 315 28.24 -29.79 3.25
N TRP A 316 29.03 -28.72 3.05
CA TRP A 316 28.70 -27.66 2.08
C TRP A 316 28.70 -28.14 0.63
N SER A 317 29.56 -29.11 0.30
CA SER A 317 29.58 -29.71 -1.04
C SER A 317 28.32 -30.53 -1.33
N SER A 318 27.65 -31.04 -0.29
CA SER A 318 26.39 -31.79 -0.41
C SER A 318 25.14 -30.92 -0.39
N ALA A 319 25.23 -29.72 0.20
CA ALA A 319 24.12 -28.77 0.26
C ALA A 319 23.79 -28.22 -1.15
N PRO A 320 22.53 -28.32 -1.61
CA PRO A 320 22.13 -27.79 -2.91
C PRO A 320 22.42 -26.30 -3.04
N ARG A 321 22.96 -25.93 -4.21
CA ARG A 321 23.26 -24.55 -4.56
C ARG A 321 22.07 -23.90 -5.26
N VAL A 322 21.69 -22.72 -4.78
CA VAL A 322 20.65 -21.88 -5.39
C VAL A 322 21.30 -20.56 -5.82
N SER A 323 21.02 -20.10 -7.04
CA SER A 323 21.67 -18.93 -7.63
C SER A 323 20.67 -17.81 -7.93
N ALA A 324 21.06 -16.57 -7.61
CA ALA A 324 20.48 -15.35 -8.16
C ALA A 324 21.42 -14.80 -9.24
N ASN A 325 21.10 -15.05 -10.51
CA ASN A 325 21.96 -14.74 -11.65
C ASN A 325 21.19 -14.42 -12.94
N ARG A 326 19.89 -14.12 -12.84
CA ARG A 326 19.03 -13.87 -14.00
C ARG A 326 18.36 -12.49 -13.91
N PRO A 327 17.98 -11.90 -15.05
CA PRO A 327 17.24 -10.63 -15.07
C PRO A 327 15.93 -10.66 -14.28
N ASP A 328 15.20 -11.79 -14.26
CA ASP A 328 13.91 -11.93 -13.57
C ASP A 328 14.02 -11.98 -12.03
N GLN A 329 15.26 -12.00 -11.52
CA GLN A 329 15.65 -11.99 -10.11
C GLN A 329 16.02 -10.58 -9.61
N ILE A 330 15.80 -9.55 -10.43
CA ILE A 330 16.04 -8.15 -10.06
C ILE A 330 14.70 -7.50 -9.76
N LEU A 331 14.50 -7.13 -8.48
CA LEU A 331 13.31 -6.45 -8.01
C LEU A 331 13.21 -5.03 -8.60
N CYS A 332 14.32 -4.28 -8.54
CA CYS A 332 14.40 -2.93 -9.06
C CYS A 332 15.80 -2.59 -9.56
N GLY A 333 15.90 -1.61 -10.46
CA GLY A 333 17.19 -1.11 -10.95
C GLY A 333 17.91 -2.06 -11.92
N VAL A 334 17.19 -2.80 -12.76
CA VAL A 334 17.76 -3.74 -13.76
C VAL A 334 18.81 -3.12 -14.67
N GLN A 335 18.71 -1.81 -14.95
CA GLN A 335 19.68 -1.06 -15.74
C GLN A 335 21.07 -0.97 -15.09
N PHE A 336 21.17 -1.17 -13.77
CA PHE A 336 22.44 -1.18 -13.04
C PHE A 336 23.11 -2.57 -13.05
N TRP A 337 22.39 -3.62 -13.44
CA TRP A 337 22.90 -4.98 -13.45
C TRP A 337 23.89 -5.23 -14.61
N ARG A 338 25.10 -5.66 -14.29
CA ARG A 338 26.22 -5.82 -15.24
C ARG A 338 26.35 -7.24 -15.79
N GLY A 339 25.40 -8.11 -15.46
CA GLY A 339 25.36 -9.52 -15.88
C GLY A 339 25.78 -10.50 -14.79
N PRO A 340 25.53 -11.80 -14.99
CA PRO A 340 25.66 -12.83 -13.97
C PRO A 340 27.09 -13.03 -13.47
N ASP A 341 28.09 -12.75 -14.30
CA ASP A 341 29.50 -12.92 -13.93
C ASP A 341 30.01 -11.80 -13.02
N LYS A 342 29.25 -10.70 -12.90
CA LYS A 342 29.63 -9.50 -12.15
C LYS A 342 28.68 -9.17 -11.02
N ASP A 343 27.41 -9.50 -11.17
CA ASP A 343 26.35 -9.18 -10.23
C ASP A 343 25.49 -10.44 -10.05
N SER A 344 25.95 -11.34 -9.20
CA SER A 344 25.17 -12.52 -8.81
C SER A 344 25.59 -13.02 -7.45
N PHE A 345 24.82 -13.94 -6.90
CA PHE A 345 25.24 -14.70 -5.73
C PHE A 345 24.69 -16.11 -5.74
N ASP A 346 25.40 -17.01 -5.06
CA ASP A 346 24.98 -18.36 -4.77
C ASP A 346 24.72 -18.51 -3.27
N VAL A 347 23.66 -19.23 -2.91
CA VAL A 347 23.29 -19.56 -1.53
C VAL A 347 23.25 -21.08 -1.36
N ARG A 348 23.79 -21.54 -0.24
CA ARG A 348 23.55 -22.87 0.31
C ARG A 348 23.08 -22.73 1.75
N ALA A 349 22.27 -23.68 2.21
CA ALA A 349 21.81 -23.71 3.59
C ALA A 349 22.02 -25.08 4.22
N MET A 350 22.27 -25.07 5.52
CA MET A 350 22.20 -26.26 6.38
C MET A 350 21.45 -25.93 7.67
N TRP A 351 21.06 -26.95 8.42
CA TRP A 351 20.39 -26.75 9.70
C TRP A 351 20.73 -27.84 10.71
N ASP A 352 20.62 -27.48 11.98
CA ASP A 352 20.46 -28.43 13.08
C ASP A 352 19.35 -27.95 14.04
N ALA A 353 19.22 -28.61 15.20
CA ALA A 353 18.20 -28.29 16.19
C ALA A 353 18.29 -26.85 16.74
N ASP A 354 19.48 -26.24 16.70
CA ASP A 354 19.77 -24.96 17.35
C ASP A 354 19.98 -23.81 16.35
N LYS A 355 20.53 -24.09 15.16
CA LYS A 355 20.99 -23.08 14.21
C LYS A 355 20.58 -23.36 12.76
N LEU A 356 20.37 -22.26 12.04
CA LEU A 356 20.40 -22.16 10.59
C LEU A 356 21.82 -21.77 10.16
N TYR A 357 22.34 -22.46 9.16
CA TYR A 357 23.64 -22.16 8.56
C TYR A 357 23.44 -21.66 7.15
N LEU A 358 24.13 -20.58 6.77
CA LEU A 358 24.10 -20.01 5.43
C LEU A 358 25.52 -19.85 4.90
N ALA A 359 25.73 -20.30 3.67
CA ALA A 359 26.94 -20.02 2.89
C ALA A 359 26.53 -19.24 1.65
N ILE A 360 27.08 -18.03 1.51
CA ILE A 360 26.72 -17.08 0.46
C ILE A 360 27.99 -16.65 -0.25
N GLU A 361 28.08 -16.94 -1.55
CA GLU A 361 29.17 -16.52 -2.41
C GLU A 361 28.65 -15.43 -3.35
N VAL A 362 29.19 -14.22 -3.25
CA VAL A 362 28.81 -13.07 -4.06
C VAL A 362 29.87 -12.81 -5.11
N ARG A 363 29.41 -12.60 -6.35
CA ARG A 363 30.22 -12.09 -7.45
C ARG A 363 29.95 -10.60 -7.52
N ASP A 364 31.01 -9.82 -7.31
CA ASP A 364 31.03 -8.37 -7.45
C ASP A 364 32.38 -7.91 -7.98
N SER A 365 32.38 -7.38 -9.21
CA SER A 365 33.58 -6.84 -9.83
C SER A 365 33.85 -5.35 -9.53
N LEU A 366 33.14 -4.72 -8.58
CA LEU A 366 33.38 -3.32 -8.20
C LEU A 366 34.70 -3.14 -7.41
N PRO A 367 35.46 -2.07 -7.66
CA PRO A 367 36.60 -1.70 -6.80
C PRO A 367 36.07 -1.12 -5.48
N GLY A 368 36.42 -1.72 -4.33
CA GLY A 368 36.05 -1.15 -3.01
C GLY A 368 35.78 -2.11 -1.87
N LEU A 369 35.89 -3.43 -2.08
CA LEU A 369 35.60 -4.50 -1.10
C LEU A 369 36.46 -4.49 0.20
N GLU A 370 37.33 -3.51 0.40
CA GLU A 370 38.27 -3.41 1.53
C GLU A 370 37.82 -2.43 2.63
N GLY A 371 36.69 -1.73 2.44
CA GLY A 371 36.14 -0.76 3.40
C GLY A 371 35.04 -1.34 4.29
N SER A 372 34.87 -0.81 5.51
CA SER A 372 33.79 -1.20 6.42
C SER A 372 32.40 -1.00 5.77
N VAL A 373 31.73 -2.10 5.44
CA VAL A 373 30.35 -2.15 4.99
C VAL A 373 29.46 -2.15 6.23
N GLY A 374 28.99 -0.97 6.60
CA GLY A 374 27.94 -0.84 7.62
C GLY A 374 26.69 -1.66 7.27
N PRO A 375 25.72 -1.78 8.18
CA PRO A 375 24.60 -2.71 8.05
C PRO A 375 23.73 -2.51 6.79
N SER A 376 23.84 -1.36 6.10
CA SER A 376 23.11 -0.98 4.89
C SER A 376 24.00 -0.66 3.69
N GLY A 377 25.26 -1.08 3.66
CA GLY A 377 26.13 -0.83 2.51
C GLY A 377 25.76 -1.67 1.27
N GLU A 378 26.24 -1.28 0.09
CA GLU A 378 25.95 -1.97 -1.18
C GLU A 378 26.39 -3.44 -1.19
N ASP A 379 27.42 -3.78 -0.40
CA ASP A 379 27.97 -5.13 -0.24
C ASP A 379 27.40 -5.91 0.96
N ALA A 380 26.36 -5.38 1.60
CA ALA A 380 25.61 -6.12 2.60
C ALA A 380 24.66 -7.11 1.92
N VAL A 381 24.64 -8.35 2.42
CA VAL A 381 23.65 -9.35 1.99
C VAL A 381 22.47 -9.30 2.94
N TRP A 382 21.28 -9.10 2.40
CA TRP A 382 20.02 -9.05 3.14
C TRP A 382 19.39 -10.44 3.21
N ILE A 383 18.85 -10.79 4.38
CA ILE A 383 18.13 -12.02 4.62
C ILE A 383 16.81 -11.71 5.30
N TYR A 384 15.75 -12.32 4.76
CA TYR A 384 14.38 -12.22 5.24
C TYR A 384 13.89 -13.63 5.54
N LEU A 385 13.15 -13.78 6.64
CA LEU A 385 12.64 -15.09 7.05
C LEU A 385 11.18 -14.97 7.49
N ASP A 386 10.35 -15.88 6.98
CA ASP A 386 9.07 -16.26 7.58
C ASP A 386 9.24 -17.66 8.19
N GLY A 387 9.58 -17.70 9.48
CA GLY A 387 9.76 -18.94 10.21
C GLY A 387 8.48 -19.76 10.44
N ARG A 388 7.29 -19.20 10.19
CA ARG A 388 6.02 -19.95 10.25
C ARG A 388 5.71 -20.62 8.92
N GLY A 389 6.17 -20.04 7.81
CA GLY A 389 5.88 -20.49 6.45
C GLY A 389 4.41 -20.28 6.05
N ASP A 390 3.73 -19.33 6.67
CA ASP A 390 2.32 -19.02 6.40
C ASP A 390 2.13 -17.85 5.42
N GLY A 391 3.23 -17.16 5.07
CA GLY A 391 3.24 -16.03 4.14
C GLY A 391 2.66 -14.74 4.70
N ASN A 392 2.32 -14.68 6.00
CA ASN A 392 1.63 -13.54 6.59
C ASN A 392 2.58 -12.45 7.09
N ARG A 393 3.71 -12.82 7.71
CA ARG A 393 4.65 -11.84 8.29
C ARG A 393 6.06 -12.42 8.45
N LEU A 394 7.06 -11.57 8.25
CA LEU A 394 8.45 -11.89 8.57
C LEU A 394 8.66 -12.14 10.07
N SER A 395 9.35 -13.23 10.41
CA SER A 395 9.92 -13.46 11.74
C SER A 395 11.25 -12.74 11.91
N ALA A 396 12.07 -12.61 10.86
CA ALA A 396 13.35 -11.92 10.89
C ALA A 396 13.63 -11.11 9.61
N LYS A 397 14.38 -10.00 9.75
CA LYS A 397 14.95 -9.19 8.66
C LYS A 397 16.31 -8.69 9.14
N PHE A 398 17.39 -9.17 8.53
CA PHE A 398 18.75 -8.86 8.96
C PHE A 398 19.70 -8.78 7.76
N THR A 399 20.87 -8.17 7.98
CA THR A 399 21.95 -8.15 6.99
C THR A 399 23.20 -8.84 7.51
N LEU A 400 23.91 -9.52 6.62
CA LEU A 400 25.31 -9.88 6.80
C LEU A 400 26.17 -8.77 6.18
N GLY A 401 27.04 -8.19 6.99
CA GLY A 401 27.96 -7.14 6.61
C GLY A 401 29.35 -7.41 7.19
N HIS A 402 30.31 -6.54 6.91
CA HIS A 402 31.62 -6.60 7.56
C HIS A 402 32.12 -5.21 7.93
N THR A 403 32.76 -5.10 9.10
CA THR A 403 33.38 -3.87 9.56
C THR A 403 34.87 -4.08 9.80
N ASP A 404 35.56 -3.01 10.16
CA ASP A 404 36.94 -3.04 10.66
C ASP A 404 37.14 -4.00 11.85
N LYS A 405 36.07 -4.36 12.56
CA LYS A 405 36.07 -5.26 13.71
C LYS A 405 35.64 -6.70 13.39
N GLY A 406 35.34 -6.99 12.13
CA GLY A 406 34.95 -8.31 11.66
C GLY A 406 33.55 -8.36 11.03
N ALA A 407 33.14 -9.55 10.63
CA ALA A 407 31.82 -9.78 10.04
C ALA A 407 30.71 -9.63 11.08
N ILE A 408 29.57 -9.12 10.63
CA ILE A 408 28.44 -8.76 11.49
C ILE A 408 27.13 -9.31 10.94
N ALA A 409 26.20 -9.62 11.83
CA ALA A 409 24.79 -9.79 11.52
C ALA A 409 23.99 -8.68 12.21
N TRP A 410 23.30 -7.84 11.44
CA TRP A 410 22.53 -6.71 11.96
C TRP A 410 21.03 -6.94 11.83
N ASP A 411 20.31 -6.94 12.93
CA ASP A 411 18.85 -7.11 12.96
C ASP A 411 18.15 -5.77 12.76
N TRP A 412 17.47 -5.64 11.61
CA TRP A 412 16.74 -4.43 11.24
C TRP A 412 15.41 -4.26 11.98
N ARG A 413 14.91 -5.31 12.64
CA ARG A 413 13.68 -5.22 13.43
C ARG A 413 13.95 -4.62 14.80
N THR A 414 15.08 -4.97 15.41
CA THR A 414 15.48 -4.48 16.74
C THR A 414 16.44 -3.29 16.68
N GLY A 415 17.17 -3.11 15.59
CA GLY A 415 18.19 -2.06 15.45
C GLY A 415 19.48 -2.38 16.23
N PHE A 416 19.78 -3.66 16.43
CA PHE A 416 20.96 -4.16 17.14
C PHE A 416 21.57 -5.37 16.42
N TRP A 417 22.72 -5.84 16.90
CA TRP A 417 23.33 -7.09 16.44
C TRP A 417 22.40 -8.29 16.65
N LEU A 418 22.37 -9.20 15.68
CA LEU A 418 21.61 -10.44 15.79
C LEU A 418 22.23 -11.30 16.91
N PRO A 419 21.50 -11.60 18.00
CA PRO A 419 22.12 -12.21 19.18
C PRO A 419 22.73 -13.57 18.88
N LYS A 420 23.97 -13.80 19.34
CA LYS A 420 24.70 -15.07 19.22
C LYS A 420 24.87 -15.60 17.78
N ALA A 421 24.68 -14.76 16.78
CA ALA A 421 25.03 -15.11 15.41
C ALA A 421 26.56 -15.14 15.29
N GLU A 422 27.08 -16.20 14.68
CA GLU A 422 28.47 -16.30 14.27
C GLU A 422 28.52 -16.00 12.77
N VAL A 423 29.39 -15.08 12.36
CA VAL A 423 29.54 -14.69 10.96
C VAL A 423 31.02 -14.63 10.62
N ALA A 424 31.38 -15.20 9.48
CA ALA A 424 32.67 -15.03 8.84
C ALA A 424 32.48 -14.35 7.48
N TRP A 425 33.47 -13.55 7.11
CA TRP A 425 33.54 -12.89 5.80
C TRP A 425 34.93 -13.06 5.22
N ARG A 426 35.01 -13.24 3.90
CA ARG A 426 36.27 -13.35 3.19
C ARG A 426 36.15 -12.78 1.79
N SER A 427 37.14 -11.98 1.38
CA SER A 427 37.31 -11.59 -0.02
C SER A 427 37.75 -12.79 -0.87
N ILE A 428 37.18 -12.93 -2.06
CA ILE A 428 37.54 -13.96 -3.04
C ILE A 428 37.82 -13.31 -4.39
N GLU A 429 38.41 -14.06 -5.33
CA GLU A 429 38.62 -13.55 -6.68
C GLU A 429 37.27 -13.18 -7.33
N GLY A 430 37.10 -11.90 -7.67
CA GLY A 430 35.88 -11.38 -8.31
C GLY A 430 34.68 -11.19 -7.37
N GLY A 431 34.87 -11.18 -6.04
CA GLY A 431 33.80 -10.88 -5.10
C GLY A 431 34.13 -11.19 -3.64
N TYR A 432 33.16 -11.73 -2.90
CA TYR A 432 33.31 -12.05 -1.47
C TYR A 432 32.38 -13.20 -1.03
N ALA A 433 32.66 -13.77 0.13
CA ALA A 433 31.87 -14.84 0.73
C ALA A 433 31.47 -14.49 2.17
N TYR A 434 30.24 -14.85 2.54
CA TYR A 434 29.77 -14.90 3.91
C TYR A 434 29.45 -16.33 4.32
N GLU A 435 29.81 -16.68 5.54
CA GLU A 435 29.30 -17.87 6.22
C GLU A 435 28.70 -17.46 7.54
N ALA A 436 27.52 -17.97 7.87
CA ALA A 436 26.85 -17.61 9.11
C ALA A 436 26.23 -18.84 9.77
N ALA A 437 26.37 -18.93 11.10
CA ALA A 437 25.62 -19.84 11.94
C ALA A 437 24.72 -19.02 12.87
N ILE A 438 23.41 -19.16 12.68
CA ILE A 438 22.41 -18.25 13.25
C ILE A 438 21.44 -19.05 14.11
N PRO A 439 21.36 -18.77 15.42
CA PRO A 439 20.41 -19.48 16.27
C PRO A 439 18.95 -19.25 15.86
N TRP A 440 18.16 -20.32 15.79
CA TRP A 440 16.73 -20.25 15.46
C TRP A 440 15.96 -19.30 16.40
N ALA A 441 16.33 -19.31 17.68
CA ALA A 441 15.75 -18.41 18.68
C ALA A 441 15.96 -16.93 18.35
N SER A 442 17.11 -16.57 17.75
CA SER A 442 17.41 -15.20 17.32
C SER A 442 16.60 -14.80 16.08
N LEU A 443 16.16 -15.79 15.29
CA LEU A 443 15.28 -15.61 14.13
C LEU A 443 13.78 -15.62 14.50
N GLY A 444 13.47 -15.73 15.80
CA GLY A 444 12.10 -15.83 16.30
C GLY A 444 11.44 -17.18 15.99
N VAL A 445 12.22 -18.21 15.68
CA VAL A 445 11.77 -19.57 15.37
C VAL A 445 12.01 -20.47 16.56
N ARG A 446 11.03 -21.32 16.89
CA ARG A 446 11.13 -22.30 17.97
C ARG A 446 10.72 -23.66 17.42
N GLU A 447 11.30 -24.72 17.98
CA GLU A 447 10.92 -26.11 17.70
C GLU A 447 10.98 -26.46 16.21
N VAL A 448 12.16 -26.26 15.60
CA VAL A 448 12.38 -26.70 14.22
C VAL A 448 12.29 -28.21 14.11
N LYS A 449 11.72 -28.68 13.00
CA LYS A 449 11.59 -30.10 12.71
C LYS A 449 11.94 -30.39 11.26
N SER A 450 12.36 -31.63 11.02
CA SER A 450 12.57 -32.09 9.66
C SER A 450 11.28 -32.06 8.83
N GLY A 451 11.44 -31.78 7.54
CA GLY A 451 10.36 -31.55 6.57
C GLY A 451 9.62 -30.22 6.78
N GLN A 452 10.01 -29.41 7.77
CA GLN A 452 9.37 -28.11 7.97
C GLN A 452 9.65 -27.19 6.79
N ARG A 453 8.58 -26.54 6.31
CA ARG A 453 8.62 -25.55 5.25
C ARG A 453 8.45 -24.16 5.87
N MET A 454 9.38 -23.28 5.58
CA MET A 454 9.41 -21.87 5.96
C MET A 454 9.54 -21.01 4.70
N GLY A 455 9.51 -19.68 4.83
CA GLY A 455 9.93 -18.75 3.78
C GLY A 455 11.31 -18.18 4.09
N ILE A 456 12.19 -18.09 3.10
CA ILE A 456 13.46 -17.37 3.15
C ILE A 456 13.65 -16.55 1.88
N GLU A 457 14.29 -15.39 2.00
CA GLU A 457 14.77 -14.65 0.85
C GLU A 457 16.16 -14.12 1.14
N VAL A 458 17.01 -14.11 0.12
CA VAL A 458 18.38 -13.60 0.20
C VAL A 458 18.55 -12.61 -0.94
N GLY A 459 19.11 -11.44 -0.66
CA GLY A 459 19.29 -10.42 -1.69
C GLY A 459 20.43 -9.45 -1.40
N ARG A 460 20.78 -8.63 -2.39
CA ARG A 460 21.82 -7.60 -2.28
C ARG A 460 21.53 -6.45 -3.25
N GLY A 461 22.11 -5.27 -2.96
CA GLY A 461 22.20 -4.21 -3.96
C GLY A 461 23.26 -4.56 -5.01
N VAL A 462 23.08 -4.13 -6.25
CA VAL A 462 24.07 -4.30 -7.34
C VAL A 462 24.58 -2.95 -7.85
N GLY A 463 24.51 -1.92 -7.00
CA GLY A 463 24.87 -0.53 -7.27
C GLY A 463 23.66 0.37 -7.59
N GLY A 464 23.74 1.64 -7.19
CA GLY A 464 22.62 2.58 -7.34
C GLY A 464 21.38 2.15 -6.54
N ASN A 465 20.20 2.62 -6.94
CA ASN A 465 18.93 2.18 -6.32
C ASN A 465 18.43 0.87 -6.95
N SER A 466 19.20 -0.22 -6.78
CA SER A 466 18.89 -1.56 -7.28
C SER A 466 18.81 -2.61 -6.17
N PHE A 467 18.08 -3.69 -6.43
CA PHE A 467 18.03 -4.84 -5.54
C PHE A 467 17.81 -6.14 -6.32
N MET A 468 18.70 -7.12 -6.14
CA MET A 468 18.60 -8.49 -6.68
C MET A 468 18.38 -9.48 -5.53
N ASP A 469 17.45 -10.40 -5.68
CA ASP A 469 17.16 -11.48 -4.72
C ASP A 469 16.77 -12.79 -5.42
N LEU A 470 16.51 -13.88 -4.69
CA LEU A 470 16.29 -15.20 -5.31
C LEU A 470 14.99 -15.23 -6.12
N SER A 471 13.92 -14.64 -5.58
CA SER A 471 12.61 -14.63 -6.24
C SER A 471 12.43 -13.51 -7.25
N GLY A 472 13.19 -12.42 -7.20
CA GLY A 472 12.96 -11.14 -7.90
C GLY A 472 11.71 -10.39 -7.42
N ARG A 473 11.23 -10.63 -6.19
CA ARG A 473 9.98 -10.06 -5.65
C ARG A 473 10.27 -9.32 -4.36
N ASP A 474 9.43 -8.35 -4.00
CA ASP A 474 9.60 -7.59 -2.76
C ASP A 474 9.76 -8.51 -1.53
N PRO A 475 10.96 -8.57 -0.92
CA PRO A 475 11.26 -9.48 0.18
C PRO A 475 10.69 -9.01 1.52
N ASP A 476 10.17 -7.77 1.61
CA ASP A 476 9.47 -7.29 2.81
C ASP A 476 8.07 -7.93 2.96
N SER A 477 7.56 -8.54 1.89
CA SER A 477 6.30 -9.28 1.86
C SER A 477 6.54 -10.78 2.09
N ALA A 478 6.16 -11.31 3.26
CA ALA A 478 6.43 -12.71 3.63
C ALA A 478 5.89 -13.76 2.63
N SER A 479 4.80 -13.46 1.93
CA SER A 479 4.23 -14.34 0.89
C SER A 479 5.08 -14.45 -0.39
N ASN A 480 6.07 -13.58 -0.56
CA ASN A 480 6.96 -13.58 -1.72
C ASN A 480 8.20 -14.46 -1.54
N LEU A 481 8.56 -14.82 -0.30
CA LEU A 481 9.81 -15.51 -0.01
C LEU A 481 9.84 -16.91 -0.64
N VAL A 482 11.02 -17.34 -1.08
CA VAL A 482 11.19 -18.71 -1.59
C VAL A 482 11.07 -19.72 -0.43
N PRO A 483 10.48 -20.90 -0.65
CA PRO A 483 10.45 -21.96 0.36
C PRO A 483 11.84 -22.33 0.88
N LEU A 484 12.02 -22.30 2.19
CA LEU A 484 13.11 -22.96 2.90
C LEU A 484 12.60 -24.29 3.45
N ILE A 485 13.21 -25.40 3.06
CA ILE A 485 12.79 -26.73 3.49
C ILE A 485 13.91 -27.38 4.28
N LEU A 486 13.63 -27.74 5.53
CA LEU A 486 14.57 -28.43 6.40
C LEU A 486 14.56 -29.92 6.03
N ALA A 487 15.62 -30.41 5.39
CA ALA A 487 15.72 -31.79 4.93
C ALA A 487 16.48 -32.69 5.93
N ASP A 488 16.11 -33.97 5.99
CA ASP A 488 16.81 -35.07 6.66
C ASP A 488 18.09 -35.48 5.94
N TYR A 489 18.17 -35.29 4.62
CA TYR A 489 19.33 -35.63 3.82
C TYR A 489 19.38 -34.84 2.50
N PRO A 490 20.57 -34.64 1.91
CA PRO A 490 20.71 -33.96 0.62
C PRO A 490 19.89 -34.58 -0.52
N GLY A 491 19.16 -33.74 -1.25
CA GLY A 491 18.32 -34.12 -2.38
C GLY A 491 16.97 -34.74 -2.00
N GLN A 492 16.53 -34.61 -0.75
CA GLN A 492 15.21 -35.09 -0.30
C GLN A 492 14.06 -34.37 -1.00
N VAL A 493 14.19 -33.06 -1.23
CA VAL A 493 13.16 -32.26 -1.87
C VAL A 493 13.23 -32.50 -3.37
N LYS A 494 12.29 -33.30 -3.87
CA LYS A 494 12.08 -33.48 -5.31
C LYS A 494 11.29 -32.28 -5.83
N SER A 495 11.90 -31.47 -6.69
CA SER A 495 11.20 -30.42 -7.44
C SER A 495 9.93 -31.01 -8.08
N PRO A 496 8.73 -30.52 -7.73
CA PRO A 496 7.53 -30.78 -8.51
C PRO A 496 7.83 -30.29 -9.93
N ARG A 497 7.83 -31.21 -10.89
CA ARG A 497 8.06 -30.95 -12.32
C ARG A 497 7.67 -29.54 -12.73
N ALA A 498 8.67 -28.77 -13.18
CA ALA A 498 8.51 -27.59 -13.99
C ALA A 498 7.58 -27.92 -15.18
N LYS A 499 6.28 -27.65 -15.04
CA LYS A 499 5.55 -27.15 -16.22
C LYS A 499 6.36 -25.94 -16.65
N PRO A 500 6.84 -25.88 -17.91
CA PRO A 500 7.47 -24.67 -18.41
C PRO A 500 6.52 -23.53 -18.09
N LEU A 501 7.00 -22.52 -17.39
CA LEU A 501 6.21 -21.32 -17.21
C LEU A 501 5.85 -20.81 -18.60
N PRO A 502 4.59 -20.38 -18.82
CA PRO A 502 4.26 -19.69 -20.06
C PRO A 502 5.28 -18.56 -20.26
N ALA A 503 5.85 -18.45 -21.46
CA ALA A 503 6.69 -17.31 -21.80
C ALA A 503 5.90 -16.03 -21.51
N ALA A 504 6.54 -15.04 -20.86
CA ALA A 504 6.00 -13.74 -20.44
C ALA A 504 4.47 -13.74 -20.20
N THR A 505 4.03 -13.82 -18.94
CA THR A 505 2.59 -13.77 -18.61
C THR A 505 1.94 -12.57 -19.29
N THR A 506 1.12 -12.85 -20.31
CA THR A 506 0.35 -11.81 -20.98
C THR A 506 -0.68 -11.27 -20.01
N PRO A 507 -1.04 -9.98 -20.05
CA PRO A 507 -2.03 -9.40 -19.14
C PRO A 507 -3.37 -10.14 -19.09
N ASN A 508 -3.75 -10.82 -20.17
CA ASN A 508 -4.95 -11.64 -20.28
C ASN A 508 -4.80 -13.08 -19.76
N ALA A 509 -3.63 -13.50 -19.26
CA ALA A 509 -3.43 -14.83 -18.68
C ALA A 509 -4.40 -15.08 -17.53
N VAL A 510 -4.63 -14.06 -16.70
CA VAL A 510 -5.70 -14.03 -15.70
C VAL A 510 -6.57 -12.83 -15.97
N ALA A 511 -7.86 -13.06 -16.21
CA ALA A 511 -8.83 -12.01 -16.43
C ALA A 511 -10.24 -12.49 -16.06
N PHE A 512 -11.16 -11.56 -15.86
CA PHE A 512 -12.58 -11.85 -15.73
C PHE A 512 -13.39 -10.89 -16.61
N SER A 513 -14.48 -11.38 -17.18
CA SER A 513 -15.44 -10.55 -17.90
C SER A 513 -16.50 -10.01 -16.96
N VAL A 514 -16.95 -8.79 -17.20
CA VAL A 514 -18.11 -8.17 -16.55
C VAL A 514 -19.15 -7.90 -17.61
N VAL A 515 -20.34 -8.47 -17.46
CA VAL A 515 -21.47 -8.26 -18.37
C VAL A 515 -22.62 -7.59 -17.62
N ILE A 516 -23.03 -6.42 -18.07
CA ILE A 516 -24.12 -5.65 -17.44
C ILE A 516 -25.38 -5.76 -18.31
N ASN A 517 -26.49 -6.16 -17.70
CA ASN A 517 -27.81 -6.31 -18.33
C ASN A 517 -27.79 -7.12 -19.65
N ASN A 518 -26.88 -8.09 -19.76
CA ASN A 518 -26.66 -8.89 -20.98
C ASN A 518 -26.31 -8.09 -22.25
N THR A 519 -25.93 -6.82 -22.14
CA THR A 519 -25.64 -5.96 -23.30
C THR A 519 -24.22 -5.42 -23.32
N SER A 520 -23.69 -5.01 -22.16
CA SER A 520 -22.39 -4.35 -22.08
C SER A 520 -21.36 -5.33 -21.55
N VAL A 521 -20.33 -5.63 -22.34
CA VAL A 521 -19.29 -6.62 -22.02
C VAL A 521 -17.94 -5.93 -21.86
N PHE A 522 -17.29 -6.14 -20.72
CA PHE A 522 -15.97 -5.63 -20.40
C PHE A 522 -15.07 -6.77 -19.94
N THR A 523 -13.76 -6.60 -20.07
CA THR A 523 -12.76 -7.55 -19.57
C THR A 523 -11.82 -6.80 -18.64
N VAL A 524 -11.67 -7.31 -17.41
CA VAL A 524 -10.74 -6.80 -16.42
C VAL A 524 -9.55 -7.74 -16.33
N LEU A 525 -8.36 -7.18 -16.55
CA LEU A 525 -7.10 -7.92 -16.59
C LEU A 525 -6.53 -8.01 -15.17
N GLN A 526 -6.15 -9.21 -14.74
CA GLN A 526 -5.50 -9.39 -13.44
C GLN A 526 -4.01 -9.67 -13.55
N ALA A 527 -3.48 -10.29 -14.62
CA ALA A 527 -2.06 -10.62 -14.73
C ALA A 527 -1.16 -9.40 -15.09
N VAL A 528 -1.31 -8.31 -14.34
CA VAL A 528 -0.72 -6.99 -14.62
C VAL A 528 0.25 -6.52 -13.54
N SER A 529 0.34 -7.23 -12.41
CA SER A 529 1.32 -6.90 -11.38
C SER A 529 2.71 -7.37 -11.83
N PRO A 530 3.79 -6.60 -11.59
CA PRO A 530 5.14 -7.01 -11.95
C PRO A 530 5.76 -8.04 -10.99
N ASP A 531 5.38 -8.02 -9.71
CA ASP A 531 6.17 -8.67 -8.64
C ASP A 531 5.32 -9.46 -7.63
N ARG A 532 4.19 -8.93 -7.13
CA ARG A 532 3.34 -9.58 -6.11
C ARG A 532 1.84 -9.53 -6.38
N ASP A 533 1.08 -10.43 -5.77
CA ASP A 533 -0.39 -10.33 -5.79
C ASP A 533 -0.83 -9.22 -4.82
N TYR A 534 -1.57 -8.22 -5.29
CA TYR A 534 -2.10 -7.14 -4.44
C TYR A 534 -3.52 -6.74 -4.84
N LEU A 535 -4.29 -6.22 -3.88
CA LEU A 535 -5.67 -5.78 -4.12
C LEU A 535 -5.65 -4.40 -4.77
N TRP A 536 -6.50 -4.18 -5.78
CA TRP A 536 -6.56 -2.92 -6.52
C TRP A 536 -7.99 -2.60 -6.96
N LEU A 537 -8.25 -1.33 -7.28
CA LEU A 537 -9.53 -0.85 -7.82
C LEU A 537 -9.34 -0.41 -9.28
N ASP A 538 -9.72 -1.26 -10.23
CA ASP A 538 -9.65 -0.92 -11.66
C ASP A 538 -11.01 -0.46 -12.21
N ARG A 539 -11.01 0.61 -13.01
CA ARG A 539 -12.21 1.06 -13.72
C ARG A 539 -12.55 0.04 -14.81
N VAL A 540 -13.77 -0.50 -14.76
CA VAL A 540 -14.23 -1.58 -15.65
C VAL A 540 -14.57 -1.06 -17.05
N ASN A 541 -15.21 0.10 -17.12
CA ASN A 541 -15.69 0.70 -18.37
C ASN A 541 -14.84 1.91 -18.77
N SER A 542 -14.45 1.99 -20.05
CA SER A 542 -13.71 3.14 -20.60
C SER A 542 -14.62 4.33 -20.93
N GLU A 543 -15.90 4.06 -21.21
CA GLU A 543 -16.94 5.05 -21.49
C GLU A 543 -18.08 4.91 -20.47
N PRO A 544 -18.78 6.00 -20.11
CA PRO A 544 -19.82 5.95 -19.09
C PRO A 544 -20.94 4.93 -19.36
N LEU A 545 -21.29 4.16 -18.32
CA LEU A 545 -22.40 3.21 -18.36
C LEU A 545 -23.72 3.94 -18.20
N LYS A 546 -24.60 3.82 -19.20
CA LYS A 546 -25.96 4.35 -19.12
C LYS A 546 -26.86 3.35 -18.42
N LEU A 547 -27.25 3.66 -17.19
CA LEU A 547 -28.13 2.82 -16.39
C LEU A 547 -29.50 3.48 -16.22
N LYS A 548 -30.53 2.62 -16.15
CA LYS A 548 -31.88 3.01 -15.74
C LYS A 548 -32.05 2.75 -14.26
N LYS A 549 -32.79 3.65 -13.59
CA LYS A 549 -33.15 3.52 -12.19
C LYS A 549 -33.81 2.17 -11.93
N GLY A 550 -33.43 1.55 -10.81
CA GLY A 550 -33.96 0.27 -10.35
C GLY A 550 -32.99 -0.87 -10.63
N GLN A 551 -33.55 -2.07 -10.73
CA GLN A 551 -32.78 -3.30 -10.72
C GLN A 551 -32.01 -3.51 -12.03
N ASN A 552 -30.73 -3.85 -11.88
CA ASN A 552 -29.78 -4.20 -12.94
C ASN A 552 -29.06 -5.50 -12.56
N THR A 553 -28.45 -6.15 -13.56
CA THR A 553 -27.68 -7.38 -13.38
C THR A 553 -26.23 -7.21 -13.79
N LEU A 554 -25.33 -7.83 -13.04
CA LEU A 554 -23.89 -7.86 -13.28
C LEU A 554 -23.42 -9.32 -13.24
N ARG A 555 -23.11 -9.87 -14.40
CA ARG A 555 -22.54 -11.20 -14.54
C ARG A 555 -21.03 -11.13 -14.62
N VAL A 556 -20.35 -11.89 -13.77
CA VAL A 556 -18.90 -11.99 -13.71
C VAL A 556 -18.50 -13.40 -14.12
N SER A 557 -17.53 -13.55 -15.02
CA SER A 557 -17.10 -14.88 -15.48
C SER A 557 -15.60 -14.89 -15.69
N TYR A 558 -14.97 -16.05 -15.51
CA TYR A 558 -13.55 -16.16 -15.87
C TYR A 558 -13.36 -15.92 -17.37
N ALA A 559 -12.38 -15.10 -17.71
CA ALA A 559 -12.06 -14.73 -19.09
C ALA A 559 -10.54 -14.77 -19.37
N GLY A 560 -9.77 -15.36 -18.45
CA GLY A 560 -8.33 -15.52 -18.61
C GLY A 560 -7.99 -16.59 -19.66
N SER A 561 -6.88 -16.41 -20.36
CA SER A 561 -6.38 -17.39 -21.34
C SER A 561 -5.67 -18.58 -20.70
N ASP A 562 -5.21 -18.47 -19.45
CA ASP A 562 -4.56 -19.55 -18.71
C ASP A 562 -5.61 -20.39 -17.94
N PRO A 563 -5.87 -21.65 -18.31
CA PRO A 563 -6.88 -22.46 -17.65
C PRO A 563 -6.46 -22.96 -16.26
N ASP A 564 -5.18 -22.89 -15.91
CA ASP A 564 -4.64 -23.36 -14.62
C ASP A 564 -4.62 -22.23 -13.57
N ARG A 565 -4.95 -20.99 -13.96
CA ARG A 565 -5.04 -19.84 -13.06
C ARG A 565 -6.48 -19.46 -12.75
N ALA A 566 -6.61 -18.57 -11.76
CA ALA A 566 -7.89 -18.12 -11.26
C ALA A 566 -7.89 -16.60 -11.04
N ALA A 567 -9.03 -15.98 -11.34
CA ALA A 567 -9.29 -14.57 -11.09
C ALA A 567 -9.96 -14.40 -9.72
N LEU A 568 -9.44 -13.53 -8.87
CA LEU A 568 -10.03 -13.24 -7.57
C LEU A 568 -10.78 -11.91 -7.63
N VAL A 569 -12.09 -11.94 -7.36
CA VAL A 569 -12.99 -10.79 -7.42
C VAL A 569 -13.57 -10.53 -6.03
N ASP A 570 -13.43 -9.30 -5.55
CA ASP A 570 -13.81 -8.88 -4.19
C ASP A 570 -15.16 -8.18 -4.18
N ALA A 571 -15.27 -7.03 -4.83
CA ALA A 571 -16.49 -6.23 -4.90
C ALA A 571 -16.44 -5.23 -6.05
N PHE A 572 -17.51 -4.50 -6.30
CA PHE A 572 -17.55 -3.43 -7.30
C PHE A 572 -18.02 -2.11 -6.68
N LEU A 573 -17.40 -1.00 -7.09
CA LEU A 573 -17.83 0.34 -6.71
C LEU A 573 -18.56 0.97 -7.88
N LEU A 574 -19.83 1.31 -7.70
CA LEU A 574 -20.63 2.00 -8.69
C LEU A 574 -20.83 3.46 -8.25
N SER A 575 -20.38 4.39 -9.08
CA SER A 575 -20.46 5.84 -8.84
C SER A 575 -21.08 6.53 -10.06
N PRO A 576 -22.01 7.48 -9.91
CA PRO A 576 -22.36 8.40 -10.98
C PRO A 576 -21.10 9.09 -11.52
N VAL A 577 -21.10 9.37 -12.83
CA VAL A 577 -20.04 10.18 -13.45
C VAL A 577 -20.04 11.59 -12.89
N VAL A 578 -21.23 12.16 -12.64
CA VAL A 578 -21.39 13.44 -11.96
C VAL A 578 -22.11 13.20 -10.65
N VAL A 579 -21.40 13.37 -9.54
CA VAL A 579 -21.97 13.23 -8.19
C VAL A 579 -22.59 14.57 -7.81
N THR A 580 -23.89 14.56 -7.50
CA THR A 580 -24.63 15.76 -7.11
C THR A 580 -25.01 15.70 -5.64
N ARG A 581 -24.80 16.81 -4.91
CA ARG A 581 -25.32 16.96 -3.55
C ARG A 581 -25.90 18.34 -3.34
N GLU A 582 -27.09 18.38 -2.77
CA GLU A 582 -27.80 19.60 -2.44
C GLU A 582 -27.68 19.90 -0.95
N PHE A 583 -27.59 21.19 -0.63
CA PHE A 583 -27.53 21.73 0.71
C PHE A 583 -28.52 22.88 0.85
N MET A 584 -29.00 23.08 2.08
CA MET A 584 -29.82 24.21 2.49
C MET A 584 -29.02 25.06 3.47
N GLY A 585 -28.80 26.32 3.15
CA GLY A 585 -28.17 27.31 4.00
C GLY A 585 -29.17 28.09 4.86
N PRO A 586 -28.68 29.06 5.64
CA PRO A 586 -29.53 30.05 6.30
C PRO A 586 -30.48 30.73 5.30
N ASN A 587 -31.66 31.15 5.75
CA ASN A 587 -32.66 31.85 4.93
C ASN A 587 -33.16 31.08 3.68
N ASN A 588 -33.07 29.75 3.68
CA ASN A 588 -33.43 28.88 2.54
C ASN A 588 -32.57 29.10 1.29
N GLU A 589 -31.34 29.62 1.43
CA GLU A 589 -30.35 29.59 0.36
C GLU A 589 -30.10 28.15 -0.06
N ARG A 590 -30.09 27.88 -1.37
CA ARG A 590 -29.80 26.54 -1.89
C ARG A 590 -28.34 26.52 -2.33
N LEU A 591 -27.70 25.37 -2.16
CA LEU A 591 -26.39 25.12 -2.75
C LEU A 591 -26.43 23.74 -3.39
N THR A 592 -26.07 23.66 -4.66
CA THR A 592 -25.90 22.39 -5.37
C THR A 592 -24.45 22.22 -5.75
N LEU A 593 -23.82 21.18 -5.18
CA LEU A 593 -22.51 20.71 -5.61
C LEU A 593 -22.67 19.69 -6.73
N ARG A 594 -21.88 19.84 -7.79
CA ARG A 594 -21.73 18.83 -8.85
C ARG A 594 -20.26 18.53 -9.06
N TYR A 595 -19.85 17.33 -8.70
CA TYR A 595 -18.50 16.85 -8.90
C TYR A 595 -18.43 15.94 -10.12
N ASP A 596 -17.67 16.33 -11.15
CA ASP A 596 -17.45 15.51 -12.35
C ASP A 596 -16.20 14.64 -12.18
N MET A 597 -16.42 13.32 -12.06
CA MET A 597 -15.36 12.32 -11.91
C MET A 597 -14.38 12.29 -13.08
N ARG A 598 -14.75 12.78 -14.28
CA ARG A 598 -13.87 12.78 -15.47
C ARG A 598 -12.85 13.91 -15.42
N ALA A 599 -13.29 15.08 -14.98
CA ALA A 599 -12.49 16.30 -14.99
C ALA A 599 -11.80 16.54 -13.65
N GLY A 600 -12.34 16.00 -12.55
CA GLY A 600 -11.90 16.33 -11.21
C GLY A 600 -12.29 17.77 -10.86
N ASP A 601 -13.49 18.17 -11.27
CA ASP A 601 -13.99 19.53 -11.15
C ASP A 601 -15.25 19.56 -10.28
N LEU A 602 -15.34 20.57 -9.43
CA LEU A 602 -16.44 20.77 -8.49
C LEU A 602 -17.14 22.10 -8.82
N ALA A 603 -18.32 22.00 -9.43
CA ALA A 603 -19.19 23.14 -9.68
C ALA A 603 -20.08 23.44 -8.45
N TRP A 604 -20.30 24.73 -8.21
CA TRP A 604 -21.11 25.27 -7.12
C TRP A 604 -22.22 26.14 -7.71
N ASP A 605 -23.48 25.73 -7.55
CA ASP A 605 -24.64 26.54 -7.92
C ASP A 605 -25.40 26.99 -6.67
N GLU A 606 -25.51 28.30 -6.46
CA GLU A 606 -26.17 28.95 -5.31
C GLU A 606 -27.48 29.64 -5.69
#